data_AF-A0A2T0K383-F1
#
_entry.id   AF-A0A2T0K383-F1
#
_cell.length_a   1.000
_cell.length_b   1.000
_cell.length_c   1.000
_cell.angle_alpha   90.00
_cell.angle_beta   90.00
_cell.angle_gamma   90.00
#
_symmetry.space_group_name_H-M   'P 1'
#
loop_
_entity.id
_entity.type
_entity.pdbx_description
1 polymer ?
#
loop_
_entity_poly.entity_id
_entity_poly.type
_entity_poly.pdbx_seq_one_letter_code
_entity_poly.pdbx_strand_id
1 'polypeptide(L)'
;MAGTEVSVALLGGFALSVDHRTVPLVHSAQRLVAFLTLINRPVRREPLAEVLWPGCGQRRAAANLRSSLWRMRQSCAELLDAGERLVVLRPDVVVDVWRAAGEARRMLADPAPADDTITGHLRDDLSADVLPDWSDEWVLAERERYRQLRLHALDMMCELLTRSGRYGEAIDIGLVAVRAEPLRESAHRALVRAHLAEGNVAEAIRQYNRCRRVLHDELGIEPSPRLRELLVAIRR
;
A
#
# COMPACT_ATOMS: atom_id res chain seq x y z
N MET A 1 -0.74 33.44 -2.89
CA MET A 1 -1.97 32.73 -3.34
C MET A 1 -1.75 31.27 -3.01
N ALA A 2 -2.59 30.67 -2.17
CA ALA A 2 -2.52 29.23 -1.94
C ALA A 2 -2.77 28.53 -3.28
N GLY A 3 -1.85 27.67 -3.71
CA GLY A 3 -2.05 26.86 -4.91
C GLY A 3 -3.18 25.87 -4.67
N THR A 4 -3.92 25.54 -5.73
CA THR A 4 -4.92 24.48 -5.72
C THR A 4 -4.29 23.16 -5.28
N GLU A 5 -4.80 22.53 -4.22
CA GLU A 5 -4.28 21.24 -3.76
C GLU A 5 -5.00 20.10 -4.48
N VAL A 6 -4.24 19.29 -5.22
CA VAL A 6 -4.78 18.13 -5.93
C VAL A 6 -4.24 16.87 -5.28
N SER A 7 -5.14 15.96 -4.88
CA SER A 7 -4.78 14.69 -4.25
C SER A 7 -5.41 13.49 -4.95
N VAL A 8 -4.63 12.44 -5.17
CA VAL A 8 -5.09 11.13 -5.66
C VAL A 8 -4.92 10.09 -4.57
N ALA A 9 -6.00 9.40 -4.25
CA ALA A 9 -5.97 8.22 -3.38
C ALA A 9 -6.09 6.95 -4.23
N LEU A 10 -5.20 5.99 -3.98
CA LEU A 10 -5.21 4.65 -4.59
C LEU A 10 -5.20 3.54 -3.54
N LEU A 11 -4.96 3.84 -2.26
CA LEU A 11 -5.03 2.88 -1.16
C LEU A 11 -6.48 2.63 -0.76
N GLY A 12 -6.92 1.37 -0.81
CA GLY A 12 -8.30 0.95 -0.51
C GLY A 12 -9.31 1.28 -1.60
N GLY A 13 -9.01 2.18 -2.53
CA GLY A 13 -9.88 2.52 -3.65
C GLY A 13 -9.36 3.74 -4.42
N PHE A 14 -10.03 4.07 -5.53
CA PHE A 14 -9.70 5.27 -6.31
C PHE A 14 -10.49 6.47 -5.78
N ALA A 15 -9.80 7.56 -5.46
CA ALA A 15 -10.42 8.87 -5.30
C ALA A 15 -9.52 9.97 -5.89
N LEU A 16 -10.16 10.99 -6.46
CA LEU A 16 -9.51 12.24 -6.85
C LEU A 16 -10.17 13.37 -6.07
N SER A 17 -9.38 14.25 -5.48
CA SER A 17 -9.89 15.45 -4.81
C SER A 17 -9.11 16.69 -5.21
N VAL A 18 -9.81 17.83 -5.24
CA VAL A 18 -9.27 19.17 -5.48
C VAL A 18 -9.76 20.05 -4.34
N ASP A 19 -8.84 20.68 -3.60
CA ASP A 19 -9.13 21.45 -2.39
C ASP A 19 -10.08 20.69 -1.43
N HIS A 20 -9.74 19.42 -1.19
CA HIS A 20 -10.50 18.44 -0.39
C HIS A 20 -11.91 18.09 -0.89
N ARG A 21 -12.30 18.50 -2.10
CA ARG A 21 -13.58 18.12 -2.72
C ARG A 21 -13.37 16.99 -3.72
N THR A 22 -14.13 15.92 -3.56
CA THR A 22 -14.09 14.78 -4.49
C THR A 22 -14.52 15.19 -5.89
N VAL A 23 -13.69 14.86 -6.88
CA VAL A 23 -13.97 15.04 -8.30
C VAL A 23 -14.44 13.70 -8.88
N PRO A 24 -15.73 13.55 -9.23
CA PRO A 24 -16.23 12.31 -9.79
C PRO A 24 -15.65 12.09 -11.19
N LEU A 25 -15.05 10.92 -11.40
CA LEU A 25 -14.52 10.50 -12.69
C LEU A 25 -15.18 9.20 -13.15
N VAL A 26 -15.45 9.12 -14.45
CA VAL A 26 -15.79 7.85 -15.10
C VAL A 26 -14.59 6.90 -15.05
N HIS A 27 -14.85 5.59 -15.00
CA HIS A 27 -13.80 4.58 -14.82
C HIS A 27 -12.66 4.69 -15.85
N SER A 28 -12.93 5.05 -17.11
CA SER A 28 -11.86 5.23 -18.11
C SER A 28 -10.90 6.38 -17.78
N ALA A 29 -11.39 7.43 -17.14
CA ALA A 29 -10.57 8.56 -16.68
C ALA A 29 -9.83 8.19 -15.39
N GLN A 30 -10.48 7.46 -14.48
CA GLN A 30 -9.81 6.89 -13.29
C GLN A 30 -8.61 6.03 -13.70
N ARG A 31 -8.77 5.13 -14.69
CA ARG A 31 -7.70 4.27 -15.20
C ARG A 31 -6.50 5.04 -15.71
N LEU A 32 -6.74 6.12 -16.45
CA LEU A 32 -5.69 7.01 -16.94
C LEU A 32 -4.91 7.65 -15.78
N VAL A 33 -5.61 8.18 -14.78
CA VAL A 33 -4.99 8.81 -13.62
C VAL A 33 -4.19 7.79 -12.81
N ALA A 34 -4.83 6.67 -12.44
CA ALA A 34 -4.21 5.60 -11.68
C ALA A 34 -2.94 5.07 -12.37
N PHE A 35 -2.99 4.84 -13.69
CA PHE A 35 -1.81 4.38 -14.43
C PHE A 35 -0.65 5.37 -14.35
N LEU A 36 -0.91 6.67 -14.60
CA LEU A 36 0.13 7.70 -14.53
C LEU A 36 0.70 7.85 -13.11
N THR A 37 -0.15 7.72 -12.10
CA THR A 37 0.24 7.77 -10.69
C THR A 37 1.08 6.55 -10.29
N LEU A 38 0.74 5.34 -10.70
CA LEU A 38 1.51 4.15 -10.32
C LEU A 38 2.86 4.10 -11.04
N ILE A 39 2.90 4.48 -12.32
CA ILE A 39 4.13 4.46 -13.13
C ILE A 39 5.06 5.63 -12.79
N ASN A 40 4.53 6.76 -12.31
CA ASN A 40 5.25 7.93 -11.83
C ASN A 40 6.41 8.39 -12.73
N ARG A 41 6.15 8.49 -14.04
CA ARG A 41 7.07 9.04 -15.03
C ARG A 41 6.31 9.55 -16.25
N PRO A 42 6.89 10.40 -17.09
CA PRO A 42 6.33 10.76 -18.39
C PRO A 42 6.06 9.53 -19.26
N VAL A 43 4.86 9.43 -19.84
CA VAL A 43 4.47 8.30 -20.70
C VAL A 43 4.09 8.78 -22.09
N ARG A 44 4.58 8.07 -23.12
CA ARG A 44 4.16 8.31 -24.51
C ARG A 44 2.69 7.94 -24.71
N ARG A 45 1.97 8.75 -25.47
CA ARG A 45 0.54 8.57 -25.73
C ARG A 45 0.18 7.23 -26.38
N GLU A 46 1.03 6.74 -27.29
CA GLU A 46 0.79 5.49 -28.02
C GLU A 46 0.81 4.27 -27.07
N PRO A 47 1.90 3.97 -26.34
CA PRO A 47 1.89 2.91 -25.32
C PRO A 47 0.82 3.10 -24.24
N LEU A 48 0.59 4.34 -23.80
CA LEU A 48 -0.43 4.64 -22.80
C LEU A 48 -1.83 4.23 -23.28
N ALA A 49 -2.16 4.51 -24.54
CA ALA A 49 -3.43 4.14 -25.12
C ALA A 49 -3.59 2.61 -25.22
N GLU A 50 -2.52 1.92 -25.63
CA GLU A 50 -2.52 0.46 -25.77
C GLU A 50 -2.72 -0.25 -24.43
N VAL A 51 -2.03 0.19 -23.38
CA VAL A 51 -2.16 -0.38 -22.03
C VAL A 51 -3.54 -0.14 -21.44
N LEU A 52 -4.10 1.06 -21.62
CA LEU A 52 -5.38 1.43 -21.01
C LEU A 52 -6.60 0.82 -21.73
N TRP A 53 -6.51 0.60 -23.04
CA TRP A 53 -7.58 0.04 -23.88
C TRP A 53 -7.05 -1.12 -24.74
N PRO A 54 -6.69 -2.26 -24.13
CA PRO A 54 -6.15 -3.39 -24.85
C PRO A 54 -7.16 -3.96 -25.85
N GLY A 55 -6.68 -4.54 -26.96
CA GLY A 55 -7.49 -5.30 -27.92
C GLY A 55 -8.44 -4.50 -28.83
N CYS A 56 -8.55 -3.17 -28.67
CA CYS A 56 -9.48 -2.36 -29.47
C CYS A 56 -8.87 -1.77 -30.78
N GLY A 57 -7.58 -1.99 -31.01
CA GLY A 57 -6.82 -1.50 -32.16
C GLY A 57 -6.32 -0.05 -32.00
N GLN A 58 -5.17 0.25 -32.61
CA GLN A 58 -4.42 1.48 -32.36
C GLN A 58 -5.23 2.78 -32.55
N ARG A 59 -6.01 2.87 -33.62
CA ARG A 59 -6.83 4.06 -33.91
C ARG A 59 -7.90 4.31 -32.84
N ARG A 60 -8.54 3.24 -32.35
CA ARG A 60 -9.59 3.33 -31.34
C ARG A 60 -9.01 3.61 -29.96
N ALA A 61 -7.90 2.96 -29.61
CA ALA A 61 -7.16 3.24 -28.38
C ALA A 61 -6.74 4.72 -28.32
N ALA A 62 -6.15 5.26 -29.40
CA ALA A 62 -5.76 6.67 -29.48
C ALA A 62 -6.97 7.62 -29.38
N ALA A 63 -8.12 7.26 -29.95
CA ALA A 63 -9.36 8.04 -29.80
C ALA A 63 -9.86 8.05 -28.35
N ASN A 64 -9.88 6.89 -27.68
CA ASN A 64 -10.28 6.78 -26.28
C ASN A 64 -9.36 7.56 -25.34
N LEU A 65 -8.04 7.53 -25.60
CA LEU A 65 -7.07 8.34 -24.85
C LEU A 65 -7.34 9.83 -25.02
N ARG A 66 -7.56 10.30 -26.26
CA ARG A 66 -7.90 11.71 -26.51
C ARG A 66 -9.16 12.13 -25.77
N SER A 67 -10.23 11.34 -25.81
CA SER A 67 -11.47 11.63 -25.09
C SER A 67 -11.26 11.64 -23.57
N SER A 68 -10.45 10.73 -23.02
CA SER A 68 -10.17 10.68 -21.58
C SER A 68 -9.34 11.88 -21.13
N LEU A 69 -8.31 12.26 -21.88
CA LEU A 69 -7.51 13.47 -21.61
C LEU A 69 -8.34 14.76 -21.73
N TRP A 70 -9.23 14.83 -22.72
CA TRP A 70 -10.14 15.98 -22.85
C TRP A 70 -11.06 16.10 -21.63
N ARG A 71 -11.65 15.00 -21.17
CA ARG A 71 -12.49 15.01 -19.95
C ARG A 71 -11.67 15.38 -18.71
N MET A 72 -10.46 14.84 -18.57
CA MET A 72 -9.58 15.21 -17.46
C MET A 72 -9.32 16.71 -17.43
N ARG A 73 -9.03 17.32 -18.59
CA ARG A 73 -8.84 18.76 -18.69
C ARG A 73 -10.09 19.58 -18.29
N GLN A 74 -11.30 19.04 -18.47
CA GLN A 74 -12.54 19.69 -18.04
C GLN A 74 -12.80 19.52 -16.53
N SER A 75 -12.47 18.35 -15.98
CA SER A 75 -12.75 18.02 -14.57
C SER A 75 -11.67 18.49 -13.60
N CYS A 76 -10.40 18.47 -14.01
CA CYS A 76 -9.23 18.86 -13.20
C CYS A 76 -8.03 19.11 -14.13
N ALA A 77 -7.86 20.36 -14.57
CA ALA A 77 -6.78 20.75 -15.48
C ALA A 77 -5.40 20.75 -14.80
N GLU A 78 -5.40 20.82 -13.47
CA GLU A 78 -4.24 20.89 -12.59
C GLU A 78 -3.61 19.53 -12.32
N LEU A 79 -4.25 18.41 -12.71
CA LEU A 79 -3.74 17.06 -12.43
C LEU A 79 -2.67 16.61 -13.43
N LEU A 80 -2.84 16.93 -14.71
CA LEU A 80 -2.07 16.34 -15.81
C LEU A 80 -1.48 17.40 -16.73
N ASP A 81 -0.21 17.21 -17.11
CA ASP A 81 0.33 17.83 -18.31
C ASP A 81 0.19 16.88 -19.50
N ALA A 82 -0.70 17.22 -20.43
CA ALA A 82 -1.07 16.41 -21.57
C ALA A 82 -0.50 16.97 -22.88
N GLY A 83 0.83 17.00 -22.99
CA GLY A 83 1.53 17.42 -24.20
C GLY A 83 1.22 16.57 -25.44
N GLU A 84 1.77 17.00 -26.59
CA GLU A 84 1.53 16.35 -27.88
C GLU A 84 2.02 14.90 -27.94
N ARG A 85 3.14 14.60 -27.27
CA ARG A 85 3.80 13.28 -27.30
C ARG A 85 3.74 12.54 -25.97
N LEU A 86 3.83 13.28 -24.87
CA LEU A 86 3.93 12.76 -23.52
C LEU A 86 2.71 13.20 -22.69
N VAL A 87 2.32 12.34 -21.76
CA VAL A 87 1.39 12.67 -20.69
C VAL A 87 2.11 12.45 -19.37
N VAL A 88 1.98 13.42 -18.46
CA VAL A 88 2.67 13.43 -17.16
C VAL A 88 1.68 13.79 -16.07
N LEU A 89 1.75 13.12 -14.92
CA LEU A 89 1.13 13.63 -13.69
C LEU A 89 1.92 14.85 -13.23
N ARG A 90 1.25 15.93 -12.84
CA ARG A 90 1.95 17.12 -12.37
C ARG A 90 2.64 16.85 -11.01
N PRO A 91 3.81 17.47 -10.75
CA PRO A 91 4.64 17.13 -9.60
C PRO A 91 4.08 17.59 -8.25
N ASP A 92 3.14 18.52 -8.26
CA ASP A 92 2.43 19.07 -7.10
C ASP A 92 1.24 18.20 -6.65
N VAL A 93 0.92 17.13 -7.39
CA VAL A 93 -0.14 16.20 -7.02
C VAL A 93 0.28 15.36 -5.83
N VAL A 94 -0.50 15.42 -4.75
CA VAL A 94 -0.32 14.58 -3.56
C VAL A 94 -0.87 13.19 -3.85
N VAL A 95 -0.09 12.15 -3.55
CA VAL A 95 -0.48 10.76 -3.79
C VAL A 95 -0.23 9.95 -2.52
N ASP A 96 -1.29 9.31 -2.01
CA ASP A 96 -1.27 8.50 -0.79
C ASP A 96 -0.23 7.37 -0.85
N VAL A 97 -0.21 6.58 -1.93
CA VAL A 97 0.74 5.47 -2.13
C VAL A 97 2.18 5.96 -2.11
N TRP A 98 2.46 7.14 -2.68
CA TRP A 98 3.82 7.69 -2.71
C TRP A 98 4.26 8.19 -1.34
N ARG A 99 3.36 8.89 -0.62
CA ARG A 99 3.58 9.32 0.76
C ARG A 99 3.87 8.10 1.65
N ALA A 100 2.96 7.13 1.65
CA ALA A 100 3.05 5.90 2.42
C ALA A 100 4.35 5.12 2.11
N ALA A 101 4.68 4.96 0.82
CA ALA A 101 5.92 4.29 0.43
C ALA A 101 7.18 5.07 0.82
N GLY A 102 7.13 6.41 0.78
CA GLY A 102 8.23 7.27 1.24
C GLY A 102 8.46 7.16 2.74
N GLU A 103 7.39 7.21 3.53
CA GLU A 103 7.40 7.02 4.98
C GLU A 103 7.88 5.63 5.39
N ALA A 104 7.34 4.58 4.76
CA ALA A 104 7.78 3.21 4.95
C ALA A 104 9.28 3.04 4.70
N ARG A 105 9.80 3.58 3.59
CA ARG A 105 11.24 3.51 3.29
C ARG A 105 12.09 4.26 4.31
N ARG A 106 11.66 5.44 4.75
CA ARG A 106 12.37 6.20 5.79
C ARG A 106 12.44 5.42 7.10
N MET A 107 11.32 4.87 7.57
CA MET A 107 11.27 4.06 8.78
C MET A 107 12.15 2.80 8.68
N LEU A 108 12.19 2.16 7.51
CA LEU A 108 13.04 0.98 7.29
C LEU A 108 14.53 1.33 7.23
N ALA A 109 14.89 2.52 6.73
CA ALA A 109 16.27 2.98 6.61
C ALA A 109 16.84 3.49 7.94
N ASP A 110 16.04 4.19 8.73
CA ASP A 110 16.42 4.73 10.04
C ASP A 110 15.31 4.45 11.08
N PRO A 111 15.34 3.26 11.72
CA PRO A 111 14.31 2.86 12.67
C PRO A 111 14.40 3.65 13.99
N ALA A 112 13.76 4.81 14.03
CA ALA A 112 13.62 5.62 15.23
C ALA A 112 12.41 5.19 16.09
N PRO A 113 12.41 5.47 17.41
CA PRO A 113 11.24 5.26 18.27
C PRO A 113 9.99 5.91 17.67
N ALA A 114 8.84 5.25 17.85
CA ALA A 114 7.58 5.72 17.29
C ALA A 114 7.17 7.08 17.88
N ASP A 115 7.17 8.12 17.04
CA ASP A 115 6.52 9.40 17.30
C ASP A 115 5.03 9.31 16.91
N ASP A 116 4.15 9.86 17.73
CA ASP A 116 2.68 9.72 17.67
C ASP A 116 2.09 10.27 16.37
N THR A 117 2.67 11.35 15.84
CA THR A 117 2.17 12.00 14.63
C THR A 117 2.43 11.17 13.38
N ILE A 118 3.57 10.48 13.32
CA ILE A 118 3.99 9.68 12.16
C ILE A 118 3.29 8.32 12.17
N THR A 119 2.99 7.77 13.34
CA THR A 119 2.42 6.42 13.45
C THR A 119 0.94 6.34 13.07
N GLY A 120 0.15 7.41 13.27
CA GLY A 120 -1.29 7.40 12.98
C GLY A 120 -1.61 7.30 11.48
N HIS A 121 -1.19 8.28 10.68
CA HIS A 121 -1.49 8.29 9.24
C HIS A 121 -0.82 7.15 8.48
N LEU A 122 0.42 6.81 8.85
CA LEU A 122 1.13 5.70 8.22
C LEU A 122 0.44 4.35 8.53
N ARG A 123 -0.13 4.17 9.73
CA ARG A 123 -0.90 2.95 10.06
C ARG A 123 -2.07 2.74 9.12
N ASP A 124 -2.87 3.79 8.89
CA ASP A 124 -4.04 3.71 8.03
C ASP A 124 -3.63 3.41 6.59
N ASP A 125 -2.63 4.12 6.07
CA ASP A 125 -2.09 3.91 4.73
C ASP A 125 -1.50 2.49 4.54
N LEU A 126 -0.82 1.95 5.55
CA LEU A 126 -0.25 0.60 5.53
C LEU A 126 -1.30 -0.50 5.77
N SER A 127 -2.55 -0.16 6.08
CA SER A 127 -3.62 -1.15 6.30
C SER A 127 -4.38 -1.52 5.03
N ALA A 128 -4.19 -0.77 3.94
CA ALA A 128 -4.95 -0.94 2.70
C ALA A 128 -4.05 -1.34 1.52
N ASP A 129 -4.59 -2.15 0.59
CA ASP A 129 -3.93 -2.50 -0.67
C ASP A 129 -4.17 -1.41 -1.73
N VAL A 130 -3.30 -1.37 -2.74
CA VAL A 130 -3.48 -0.49 -3.90
C VAL A 130 -4.63 -1.00 -4.76
N LEU A 131 -5.70 -0.20 -4.88
CA LEU A 131 -6.87 -0.43 -5.75
C LEU A 131 -7.40 -1.87 -5.69
N PRO A 132 -7.81 -2.41 -4.53
CA PRO A 132 -8.07 -3.85 -4.34
C PRO A 132 -9.08 -4.43 -5.33
N ASP A 133 -10.07 -3.64 -5.75
CA ASP A 133 -11.15 -4.06 -6.65
C ASP A 133 -10.78 -4.06 -8.15
N TRP A 134 -9.54 -3.67 -8.50
CA TRP A 134 -9.09 -3.59 -9.89
C TRP A 134 -8.29 -4.83 -10.27
N SER A 135 -8.48 -5.31 -11.50
CA SER A 135 -7.86 -6.57 -11.98
C SER A 135 -6.90 -6.38 -13.15
N ASP A 136 -6.58 -5.14 -13.52
CA ASP A 136 -5.63 -4.86 -14.59
C ASP A 136 -4.21 -5.33 -14.24
N GLU A 137 -3.51 -5.97 -15.18
CA GLU A 137 -2.17 -6.51 -14.97
C GLU A 137 -1.16 -5.46 -14.46
N TRP A 138 -1.24 -4.24 -14.98
CA TRP A 138 -0.38 -3.12 -14.55
C TRP A 138 -0.69 -2.66 -13.12
N VAL A 139 -1.92 -2.84 -12.62
CA VAL A 139 -2.26 -2.61 -11.20
C VAL A 139 -1.72 -3.74 -10.35
N LEU A 140 -1.89 -5.00 -10.78
CA LEU A 140 -1.47 -6.16 -9.99
C LEU A 140 0.04 -6.14 -9.70
N ALA A 141 0.86 -5.82 -10.69
CA ALA A 141 2.31 -5.71 -10.51
C ALA A 141 2.70 -4.63 -9.48
N GLU A 142 2.07 -3.45 -9.55
CA GLU A 142 2.36 -2.34 -8.64
C GLU A 142 1.77 -2.55 -7.24
N ARG A 143 0.60 -3.19 -7.15
CA ARG A 143 0.01 -3.63 -5.88
C ARG A 143 0.94 -4.60 -5.17
N GLU A 144 1.48 -5.60 -5.87
CA GLU A 144 2.40 -6.57 -5.27
C GLU A 144 3.70 -5.89 -4.81
N ARG A 145 4.25 -4.98 -5.62
CA ARG A 145 5.44 -4.20 -5.24
C ARG A 145 5.20 -3.37 -3.97
N TYR A 146 4.06 -2.70 -3.87
CA TYR A 146 3.68 -1.95 -2.67
C TYR A 146 3.46 -2.89 -1.48
N ARG A 147 2.75 -4.01 -1.69
CA ARG A 147 2.44 -5.01 -0.65
C ARG A 147 3.71 -5.52 0.02
N GLN A 148 4.76 -5.84 -0.74
CA GLN A 148 6.04 -6.26 -0.17
C GLN A 148 6.65 -5.19 0.75
N LEU A 149 6.75 -3.94 0.27
CA LEU A 149 7.25 -2.83 1.07
C LEU A 149 6.42 -2.62 2.34
N ARG A 150 5.09 -2.65 2.20
CA ARG A 150 4.12 -2.49 3.28
C ARG A 150 4.29 -3.55 4.36
N LEU A 151 4.43 -4.83 3.99
CA LEU A 151 4.63 -5.92 4.94
C LEU A 151 5.93 -5.77 5.74
N HIS A 152 7.02 -5.34 5.10
CA HIS A 152 8.26 -5.02 5.82
C HIS A 152 8.09 -3.85 6.79
N ALA A 153 7.37 -2.81 6.37
CA ALA A 153 7.10 -1.65 7.20
C ALA A 153 6.20 -1.98 8.40
N LEU A 154 5.15 -2.80 8.21
CA LEU A 154 4.28 -3.26 9.30
C LEU A 154 5.05 -4.11 10.31
N ASP A 155 5.91 -5.04 9.85
CA ASP A 155 6.78 -5.83 10.73
C ASP A 155 7.66 -4.90 11.60
N MET A 156 8.33 -3.92 10.98
CA MET A 156 9.20 -2.96 11.68
C MET A 156 8.42 -2.08 12.66
N MET A 157 7.26 -1.57 12.25
CA MET A 157 6.41 -0.72 13.09
C MET A 157 5.90 -1.49 14.32
N CYS A 158 5.50 -2.75 14.16
CA CYS A 158 5.14 -3.61 15.29
C CYS A 158 6.31 -3.77 16.28
N GLU A 159 7.53 -4.02 15.78
CA GLU A 159 8.72 -4.15 16.62
C GLU A 159 9.11 -2.84 17.32
N LEU A 160 8.97 -1.69 16.66
CA LEU A 160 9.24 -0.38 17.24
C LEU A 160 8.23 -0.05 18.35
N LEU A 161 6.93 -0.21 18.09
CA LEU A 161 5.87 0.00 19.08
C LEU A 161 6.05 -0.91 20.30
N THR A 162 6.41 -2.18 20.07
CA THR A 162 6.71 -3.13 21.15
C THR A 162 7.87 -2.65 22.03
N ARG A 163 8.97 -2.18 21.42
CA ARG A 163 10.14 -1.65 22.15
C ARG A 163 9.82 -0.37 22.91
N SER A 164 8.89 0.44 22.41
CA SER A 164 8.43 1.67 23.07
C SER A 164 7.38 1.42 24.16
N GLY A 165 7.02 0.17 24.48
CA GLY A 165 6.00 -0.16 25.48
C GLY A 165 4.56 0.08 25.03
N ARG A 166 4.34 0.40 23.74
CA ARG A 166 3.03 0.68 23.15
C ARG A 166 2.38 -0.62 22.65
N TYR A 167 2.11 -1.54 23.57
CA TYR A 167 1.77 -2.92 23.24
C TYR A 167 0.47 -3.07 22.46
N GLY A 168 -0.61 -2.38 22.86
CA GLY A 168 -1.90 -2.46 22.16
C GLY A 168 -1.79 -2.07 20.68
N GLU A 169 -1.05 -0.99 20.40
CA GLU A 169 -0.82 -0.54 19.03
C GLU A 169 0.09 -1.51 18.25
N ALA A 170 1.11 -2.08 18.90
CA ALA A 170 1.95 -3.11 18.28
C ALA A 170 1.12 -4.33 17.87
N ILE A 171 0.19 -4.75 18.74
CA ILE A 171 -0.73 -5.88 18.49
C ILE A 171 -1.65 -5.57 17.31
N ASP A 172 -2.25 -4.38 17.26
CA ASP A 172 -3.10 -3.95 16.14
C ASP A 172 -2.34 -4.00 14.80
N ILE A 173 -1.11 -3.46 14.77
CA ILE A 173 -0.25 -3.51 13.58
C ILE A 173 0.12 -4.96 13.21
N GLY A 174 0.49 -5.78 14.18
CA GLY A 174 0.82 -7.19 13.95
C GLY A 174 -0.37 -7.97 13.37
N LEU A 175 -1.60 -7.68 13.82
CA LEU A 175 -2.83 -8.27 13.27
C LEU A 175 -3.10 -7.80 11.84
N VAL A 176 -2.84 -6.54 11.51
CA VAL A 176 -2.89 -6.03 10.12
C VAL A 176 -1.90 -6.79 9.24
N ALA A 177 -0.65 -6.95 9.67
CA ALA A 177 0.38 -7.68 8.93
C ALA A 177 0.01 -9.14 8.66
N VAL A 178 -0.51 -9.85 9.67
CA VAL A 178 -0.94 -11.25 9.55
C VAL A 178 -2.15 -11.40 8.63
N ARG A 179 -3.10 -10.46 8.67
CA ARG A 179 -4.24 -10.48 7.72
C ARG A 179 -3.80 -10.23 6.28
N ALA A 180 -2.81 -9.37 6.09
CA ALA A 180 -2.28 -9.03 4.78
C ALA A 180 -1.46 -10.17 4.13
N GLU A 181 -0.76 -10.98 4.94
CA GLU A 181 -0.05 -12.16 4.47
C GLU A 181 0.00 -13.24 5.57
N PRO A 182 -0.99 -14.16 5.62
CA PRO A 182 -1.06 -15.21 6.63
C PRO A 182 0.10 -16.22 6.59
N LEU A 183 0.83 -16.33 5.47
CA LEU A 183 1.99 -17.22 5.37
C LEU A 183 3.30 -16.55 5.82
N ARG A 184 3.28 -15.25 6.13
CA ARG A 184 4.48 -14.51 6.52
C ARG A 184 4.81 -14.75 7.98
N GLU A 185 5.73 -15.67 8.22
CA GLU A 185 6.19 -16.01 9.57
C GLU A 185 6.76 -14.81 10.35
N SER A 186 7.37 -13.82 9.69
CA SER A 186 7.88 -12.62 10.37
C SER A 186 6.77 -11.79 11.02
N ALA A 187 5.60 -11.69 10.39
CA ALA A 187 4.44 -10.99 10.95
C ALA A 187 3.90 -11.72 12.18
N HIS A 188 3.78 -13.04 12.10
CA HIS A 188 3.43 -13.87 13.25
C HIS A 188 4.44 -13.72 14.39
N ARG A 189 5.73 -13.72 14.07
CA ARG A 189 6.80 -13.58 15.06
C ARG A 189 6.77 -12.21 15.76
N ALA A 190 6.56 -11.13 15.01
CA ALA A 190 6.43 -9.79 15.59
C ALA A 190 5.23 -9.72 16.54
N LEU A 191 4.06 -10.26 16.14
CA LEU A 191 2.87 -10.28 16.98
C LEU A 191 3.03 -11.16 18.23
N VAL A 192 3.70 -12.32 18.13
CA VAL A 192 4.04 -13.15 19.30
C VAL A 192 4.93 -12.37 20.28
N ARG A 193 5.95 -11.65 19.78
CA ARG A 193 6.81 -10.81 20.64
C ARG A 193 6.02 -9.70 21.33
N ALA A 194 5.09 -9.06 20.62
CA ALA A 194 4.26 -8.01 21.19
C ALA A 194 3.40 -8.54 22.37
N HIS A 195 2.72 -9.68 22.18
CA HIS A 195 1.96 -10.32 23.26
C HIS A 195 2.83 -10.74 24.45
N LEU A 196 4.04 -11.25 24.20
CA LEU A 196 4.96 -11.62 25.29
C LEU A 196 5.46 -10.40 26.04
N ALA A 197 5.77 -9.30 25.35
CA ALA A 197 6.18 -8.05 25.98
C ALA A 197 5.06 -7.41 26.82
N GLU A 198 3.80 -7.56 26.39
CA GLU A 198 2.61 -7.18 27.15
C GLU A 198 2.36 -8.08 28.39
N GLY A 199 2.99 -9.27 28.44
CA GLY A 199 2.75 -10.28 29.46
C GLY A 199 1.59 -11.24 29.14
N ASN A 200 0.99 -11.13 27.95
CA ASN A 200 -0.11 -11.98 27.50
C ASN A 200 0.37 -13.30 26.86
N VAL A 201 0.92 -14.17 27.70
CA VAL A 201 1.47 -15.47 27.28
C VAL A 201 0.45 -16.35 26.55
N ALA A 202 -0.81 -16.33 26.99
CA ALA A 202 -1.85 -17.16 26.40
C ALA A 202 -2.11 -16.79 24.93
N GLU A 203 -2.16 -15.50 24.60
CA GLU A 203 -2.33 -15.05 23.22
C GLU A 203 -1.09 -15.32 22.37
N ALA A 204 0.12 -15.15 22.93
CA ALA A 204 1.36 -15.52 22.24
C ALA A 204 1.36 -16.99 21.79
N ILE A 205 0.92 -17.91 22.66
CA ILE A 205 0.79 -19.35 22.32
C ILE A 205 -0.30 -19.57 21.27
N ARG A 206 -1.45 -18.91 21.38
CA ARG A 206 -2.53 -19.00 20.38
C ARG A 206 -2.05 -18.56 19.00
N GLN A 207 -1.32 -17.45 18.94
CA GLN A 207 -0.83 -16.89 17.69
C GLN A 207 0.24 -17.77 17.04
N TYR A 208 1.16 -18.35 17.82
CA TYR A 208 2.08 -19.37 17.33
C TYR A 208 1.36 -20.58 16.73
N ASN A 209 0.36 -21.11 17.44
CA ASN A 209 -0.42 -22.26 16.96
C ASN A 209 -1.23 -21.93 15.69
N ARG A 210 -1.67 -20.69 15.52
CA ARG A 210 -2.29 -20.22 14.28
C ARG A 210 -1.27 -20.24 13.14
N CYS A 211 -0.08 -19.66 13.34
CA CYS A 211 1.00 -19.69 12.34
C CYS A 211 1.36 -21.12 11.94
N ARG A 212 1.58 -22.01 12.92
CA ARG A 212 1.90 -23.42 12.67
C ARG A 212 0.85 -24.11 11.81
N ARG A 213 -0.45 -23.91 12.11
CA ARG A 213 -1.53 -24.50 11.32
C ARG A 213 -1.52 -24.01 9.88
N VAL A 214 -1.48 -22.69 9.66
CA VAL A 214 -1.51 -22.13 8.30
C VAL A 214 -0.29 -22.58 7.48
N LEU A 215 0.92 -22.58 8.07
CA LEU A 215 2.12 -23.06 7.38
C LEU A 215 2.06 -24.56 7.05
N HIS A 216 1.50 -25.37 7.95
CA HIS A 216 1.34 -26.79 7.72
C HIS A 216 0.29 -27.08 6.65
N ASP A 217 -0.89 -26.46 6.76
CA ASP A 217 -2.03 -26.70 5.89
C ASP A 217 -1.77 -26.23 4.45
N GLU A 218 -1.09 -25.09 4.26
CA GLU A 218 -0.85 -24.50 2.93
C GLU A 218 0.49 -24.93 2.30
N LEU A 219 1.53 -25.18 3.10
CA LEU A 219 2.89 -25.41 2.61
C LEU A 219 3.50 -26.73 3.09
N GLY A 220 2.87 -27.46 4.01
CA GLY A 220 3.40 -28.70 4.57
C GLY A 220 4.67 -28.53 5.43
N ILE A 221 4.94 -27.32 5.93
CA ILE A 221 6.16 -27.00 6.69
C ILE A 221 5.86 -26.63 8.15
N GLU A 222 6.86 -26.80 9.01
CA GLU A 222 6.84 -26.36 10.40
C GLU A 222 7.41 -24.94 10.57
N PRO A 223 7.00 -24.20 11.63
CA PRO A 223 7.58 -22.90 11.96
C PRO A 223 9.09 -22.92 12.12
N SER A 224 9.76 -21.84 11.69
CA SER A 224 11.20 -21.72 11.82
C SER A 224 11.69 -21.77 13.28
N PRO A 225 12.96 -22.13 13.52
CA PRO A 225 13.57 -22.07 14.86
C PRO A 225 13.38 -20.71 15.55
N ARG A 226 13.51 -19.60 14.80
CA ARG A 226 13.38 -18.24 15.33
C ARG A 226 12.02 -17.96 15.97
N LEU A 227 10.95 -18.56 15.45
CA LEU A 227 9.62 -18.43 16.03
C LEU A 227 9.41 -19.41 17.19
N ARG A 228 9.91 -20.66 17.06
CA ARG A 228 9.80 -21.67 18.12
C ARG A 228 10.51 -21.26 19.41
N GLU A 229 11.69 -20.68 19.30
CA GLU A 229 12.52 -20.25 20.44
C GLU A 229 11.83 -19.20 21.32
N LEU A 230 10.93 -18.37 20.77
CA LEU A 230 10.17 -17.37 21.53
C LEU A 230 9.29 -18.00 22.63
N LEU A 231 8.80 -19.22 22.42
CA LEU A 231 7.95 -19.91 23.39
C LEU A 231 8.72 -20.81 24.35
N VAL A 232 9.97 -21.16 24.02
CA VAL A 232 10.82 -21.99 24.90
C VAL A 232 11.18 -21.22 26.17
N ALA A 233 11.35 -19.89 26.07
CA ALA A 233 11.68 -19.02 27.20
C ALA A 233 10.57 -18.94 28.27
N ILE A 234 9.33 -19.32 27.94
CA ILE A 234 8.15 -19.23 28.82
C ILE A 234 7.95 -20.52 29.62
N ARG A 235 8.48 -21.65 29.15
CA ARG A 235 8.28 -22.98 29.75
C ARG A 235 9.32 -23.33 30.81
N ARG A 236 10.16 -22.38 31.22
CA ARG A 236 11.13 -22.50 32.32
C ARG A 236 10.67 -21.67 33.50
#